data_AF-A0A562DK35-F1
#
_entry.id   AF-A0A562DK35-F1
#
_cell.length_a   1.000
_cell.length_b   1.000
_cell.length_c   1.000
_cell.angle_alpha   90.00
_cell.angle_beta   90.00
_cell.angle_gamma   90.00
#
_symmetry.space_group_name_H-M   'P 1'
#
loop_
_entity.id
_entity.type
_entity.pdbx_description
1 polymer ?
#
loop_
_entity_poly.entity_id
_entity_poly.type
_entity_poly.pdbx_seq_one_letter_code
_entity_poly.pdbx_strand_id
1 'polypeptide(L)'
;MSNAPVQPRPLPWIVAGDLNGFFGLVVDNLSILGFIAAALVGIFQFPAEVVFGRMFPGTALGVLVGNLVYTVMARRLALRSGRDDVTAMPLGLDAPTSIGMALLVLGPAYAGFTGQGMATDAAAMATWQLGMASLVVMGVLKLVLSFAGDWVTRVLPRAALLGSIGG
;
A
#
# COMPACT_ATOMS: atom_id res chain seq x y z
N MET A 1 -35.14 -19.21 28.27
CA MET A 1 -34.19 -18.34 27.52
C MET A 1 -34.22 -18.80 26.08
N SER A 2 -34.77 -17.98 25.17
CA SER A 2 -35.05 -18.37 23.78
C SER A 2 -33.76 -18.33 22.96
N ASN A 3 -33.26 -19.51 22.55
CA ASN A 3 -32.20 -19.63 21.54
C ASN A 3 -32.88 -19.54 20.16
N ALA A 4 -33.13 -18.32 19.70
CA ALA A 4 -33.52 -18.12 18.31
C ALA A 4 -32.29 -18.34 17.42
N PRO A 5 -32.33 -19.21 16.40
CA PRO A 5 -31.24 -19.33 15.45
C PRO A 5 -31.05 -17.97 14.76
N VAL A 6 -29.83 -17.44 14.81
CA VAL A 6 -29.44 -16.25 14.05
C VAL A 6 -29.66 -16.57 12.58
N GLN A 7 -30.74 -16.05 11.99
CA GLN A 7 -30.97 -16.22 10.56
C GLN A 7 -29.87 -15.49 9.80
N PRO A 8 -29.20 -16.14 8.83
CA PRO A 8 -28.17 -15.50 8.03
C PRO A 8 -28.81 -14.36 7.24
N ARG A 9 -28.62 -13.12 7.70
CA ARG A 9 -29.01 -11.94 6.91
C ARG A 9 -28.10 -11.86 5.68
N PRO A 10 -28.66 -11.53 4.51
CA PRO A 10 -27.85 -11.32 3.31
C PRO A 10 -26.86 -10.18 3.58
N LEU A 11 -25.55 -10.47 3.42
CA LEU A 11 -24.50 -9.48 3.60
C LEU A 11 -24.62 -8.39 2.51
N PRO A 12 -24.84 -7.12 2.88
CA PRO A 12 -24.92 -6.03 1.91
C PRO A 12 -23.56 -5.85 1.21
N TRP A 13 -23.61 -5.52 -0.08
CA TRP A 13 -22.40 -5.31 -0.89
C TRP A 13 -21.82 -3.90 -0.73
N ILE A 14 -22.66 -2.92 -0.40
CA ILE A 14 -22.28 -1.52 -0.22
C ILE A 14 -23.04 -0.98 0.99
N VAL A 15 -22.33 -0.31 1.89
CA VAL A 15 -22.89 0.42 3.03
C VAL A 15 -22.48 1.90 2.96
N ALA A 16 -23.23 2.78 3.65
CA ALA A 16 -22.94 4.22 3.62
C ALA A 16 -21.51 4.58 4.08
N GLY A 17 -20.91 3.75 4.96
CA GLY A 17 -19.53 3.93 5.41
C GLY A 17 -18.47 3.70 4.32
N ASP A 18 -18.78 2.95 3.26
CA ASP A 18 -17.84 2.66 2.17
C ASP A 18 -17.47 3.92 1.39
N LEU A 19 -18.38 4.90 1.34
CA LEU A 19 -18.12 6.18 0.68
C LEU A 19 -17.03 6.97 1.43
N ASN A 20 -17.12 7.02 2.76
CA ASN A 20 -16.10 7.67 3.58
C ASN A 20 -14.76 6.94 3.48
N GLY A 21 -14.77 5.60 3.51
CA GLY A 21 -13.58 4.78 3.30
C GLY A 21 -12.94 4.99 1.93
N PHE A 22 -13.75 5.07 0.88
CA PHE A 22 -13.29 5.35 -0.49
C PHE A 22 -12.61 6.71 -0.59
N PHE A 23 -13.25 7.79 -0.12
CA PHE A 23 -12.65 9.12 -0.18
C PHE A 23 -11.39 9.22 0.68
N GLY A 24 -11.39 8.62 1.88
CA GLY A 24 -10.19 8.54 2.72
C GLY A 24 -9.03 7.86 1.99
N LEU A 25 -9.28 6.72 1.36
CA LEU A 25 -8.28 5.97 0.58
C LEU A 25 -7.79 6.76 -0.64
N VAL A 26 -8.69 7.42 -1.37
CA VAL A 26 -8.33 8.19 -2.56
C VAL A 26 -7.46 9.38 -2.18
N VAL A 27 -7.87 10.16 -1.17
CA VAL A 27 -7.11 11.35 -0.72
C VAL A 27 -5.73 10.94 -0.24
N ASP A 28 -5.63 9.93 0.63
CA ASP A 28 -4.34 9.43 1.14
C ASP A 28 -3.41 8.96 0.01
N ASN A 29 -3.92 8.11 -0.89
CA ASN A 29 -3.12 7.61 -2.01
C ASN A 29 -2.69 8.73 -2.97
N LEU A 30 -3.56 9.68 -3.28
CA LEU A 30 -3.22 10.80 -4.15
C LEU A 30 -2.17 11.72 -3.52
N SER A 31 -2.25 11.95 -2.20
CA SER A 31 -1.23 12.70 -1.47
C SER A 31 0.13 12.02 -1.54
N ILE A 32 0.20 10.71 -1.30
CA ILE A 32 1.44 9.94 -1.37
C ILE A 32 1.99 9.91 -2.80
N LEU A 33 1.15 9.63 -3.80
CA LEU A 33 1.57 9.65 -5.20
C LEU A 33 2.04 11.03 -5.65
N GLY A 34 1.34 12.09 -5.25
CA GLY A 34 1.74 13.47 -5.51
C GLY A 34 3.10 13.80 -4.89
N PHE A 35 3.35 13.34 -3.66
CA PHE A 35 4.66 13.47 -3.02
C PHE A 35 5.75 12.71 -3.80
N ILE A 36 5.52 11.45 -4.18
CA ILE A 36 6.50 10.66 -4.95
C ILE A 36 6.82 11.36 -6.27
N ALA A 37 5.81 11.87 -6.98
CA ALA A 37 6.04 12.60 -8.23
C ALA A 37 6.84 13.89 -7.99
N ALA A 38 6.47 14.69 -6.98
CA ALA A 38 7.20 15.91 -6.64
C ALA A 38 8.66 15.63 -6.26
N ALA A 39 8.90 14.56 -5.50
CA ALA A 39 10.24 14.15 -5.12
C ALA A 39 11.05 13.64 -6.32
N LEU A 40 10.54 12.65 -7.06
CA LEU A 40 11.30 12.02 -8.15
C LEU A 40 11.47 12.97 -9.35
N VAL A 41 10.40 13.61 -9.80
CA VAL A 41 10.46 14.52 -10.96
C VAL A 41 11.07 15.85 -10.57
N GLY A 42 10.65 16.43 -9.44
CA GLY A 42 11.09 17.76 -9.01
C GLY A 42 12.53 17.78 -8.49
N ILE A 43 12.87 16.87 -7.56
CA ILE A 43 14.19 16.87 -6.90
C ILE A 43 15.22 16.12 -7.73
N PHE A 44 14.89 14.90 -8.18
CA PHE A 44 15.85 14.01 -8.85
C PHE A 44 15.81 14.10 -10.38
N GLN A 45 14.96 14.95 -10.96
CA GLN A 45 14.81 15.11 -12.41
C GLN A 45 14.55 13.77 -13.12
N PHE A 46 13.80 12.89 -12.46
CA PHE A 46 13.39 11.61 -13.01
C PHE A 46 12.33 11.81 -14.11
N PRO A 47 12.39 11.08 -15.24
CA PRO A 47 11.46 11.27 -16.34
C PRO A 47 10.00 11.07 -15.93
N ALA A 48 9.19 12.11 -16.09
CA ALA A 48 7.78 12.12 -15.72
C ALA A 48 6.97 11.05 -16.49
N GLU A 49 7.35 10.75 -17.72
CA GLU A 49 6.72 9.75 -18.58
C GLU A 49 6.81 8.35 -17.96
N VAL A 50 7.90 8.05 -17.26
CA VAL A 50 8.06 6.75 -16.56
C VAL A 50 7.21 6.73 -15.29
N VAL A 51 7.16 7.83 -14.54
CA VAL A 51 6.35 7.94 -13.32
C VAL A 51 4.86 7.83 -13.65
N PHE A 52 4.35 8.68 -14.51
CA PHE A 52 2.92 8.73 -14.85
C PHE A 52 2.51 7.61 -15.81
N GLY A 53 3.40 7.12 -16.67
CA GLY A 53 3.09 6.07 -17.64
C GLY A 53 3.23 4.65 -17.10
N ARG A 54 4.07 4.42 -16.09
CA ARG A 54 4.33 3.06 -15.56
C ARG A 54 4.08 2.93 -14.07
N MET A 55 4.63 3.84 -13.25
CA MET A 55 4.52 3.71 -11.78
C MET A 55 3.09 3.92 -11.31
N PHE A 56 2.44 5.00 -11.74
CA PHE A 56 1.10 5.36 -11.27
C PHE A 56 0.02 4.34 -11.71
N PRO A 57 -0.05 3.93 -12.99
CA PRO A 57 -1.00 2.91 -13.42
C PRO A 57 -0.76 1.55 -12.73
N GLY A 58 0.51 1.17 -12.56
CA GLY A 58 0.87 -0.06 -11.85
C GLY A 58 0.40 -0.05 -10.40
N THR A 59 0.62 1.05 -9.69
CA THR A 59 0.16 1.25 -8.31
C THR A 59 -1.37 1.26 -8.22
N ALA A 60 -2.05 1.97 -9.11
CA ALA A 60 -3.51 2.03 -9.13
C ALA A 60 -4.14 0.63 -9.36
N LEU A 61 -3.59 -0.14 -10.29
CA LEU A 61 -4.00 -1.53 -10.51
C LEU A 61 -3.70 -2.42 -9.29
N GLY A 62 -2.53 -2.27 -8.66
CA GLY A 62 -2.17 -3.00 -7.45
C GLY A 62 -3.13 -2.74 -6.30
N VAL A 63 -3.48 -1.47 -6.06
CA VAL A 63 -4.49 -1.05 -5.07
C VAL A 63 -5.85 -1.65 -5.40
N LEU A 64 -6.30 -1.58 -6.65
CA LEU A 64 -7.59 -2.13 -7.07
C LEU A 64 -7.67 -3.64 -6.84
N VAL A 65 -6.68 -4.39 -7.31
CA VAL A 65 -6.62 -5.86 -7.15
C VAL A 65 -6.53 -6.23 -5.68
N GLY A 66 -5.71 -5.52 -4.89
CA GLY A 66 -5.58 -5.75 -3.45
C GLY A 66 -6.91 -5.56 -2.71
N ASN A 67 -7.62 -4.47 -2.97
CA ASN A 67 -8.93 -4.20 -2.37
C ASN A 67 -9.98 -5.25 -2.78
N LEU A 68 -9.95 -5.74 -4.02
CA LEU A 68 -10.83 -6.82 -4.45
C LEU A 68 -10.56 -8.11 -3.66
N VAL A 69 -9.29 -8.49 -3.50
CA VAL A 69 -8.88 -9.66 -2.72
C VAL A 69 -9.33 -9.52 -1.26
N TYR A 70 -9.10 -8.36 -0.64
CA TYR A 70 -9.52 -8.10 0.75
C TYR A 70 -11.03 -8.12 0.92
N THR A 71 -11.78 -7.63 -0.06
CA THR A 71 -13.25 -7.73 -0.09
C THR A 71 -13.69 -9.20 -0.12
N VAL A 72 -13.07 -10.03 -0.95
CA VAL A 72 -13.37 -11.47 -1.00
C VAL A 72 -13.01 -12.16 0.32
N MET A 73 -11.87 -11.81 0.93
CA MET A 73 -11.45 -12.35 2.23
C MET A 73 -12.43 -11.96 3.35
N ALA A 74 -12.86 -10.70 3.40
CA ALA A 74 -13.84 -10.21 4.36
C ALA A 74 -15.18 -10.95 4.22
N ARG A 75 -15.70 -11.13 3.00
CA ARG A 75 -16.93 -11.89 2.77
C ARG A 75 -16.78 -13.37 3.16
N ARG A 76 -15.65 -14.00 2.82
CA ARG A 76 -15.38 -15.39 3.24
C ARG A 76 -15.31 -15.52 4.75
N LEU A 77 -14.74 -14.55 5.45
CA LEU A 77 -14.68 -14.52 6.91
C LEU A 77 -16.08 -14.34 7.51
N ALA A 78 -16.86 -13.36 7.05
CA ALA A 78 -18.23 -13.09 7.49
C ALA A 78 -19.12 -14.33 7.40
N LEU A 79 -19.06 -15.05 6.27
CA LEU A 79 -19.82 -16.28 6.05
C LEU A 79 -19.38 -17.43 6.97
N ARG A 80 -18.08 -17.54 7.27
CA ARG A 80 -17.54 -18.59 8.15
C ARG A 80 -17.84 -18.34 9.62
N SER A 81 -17.81 -17.08 10.05
CA SER A 81 -18.05 -16.69 11.44
C SER A 81 -19.52 -16.40 11.76
N GLY A 82 -20.39 -16.36 10.76
CA GLY A 82 -21.80 -15.98 10.93
C GLY A 82 -21.98 -14.53 11.42
N ARG A 83 -20.99 -13.67 11.17
CA ARG A 83 -20.95 -12.28 11.64
C ARG A 83 -21.34 -11.34 10.50
N ASP A 84 -22.07 -10.28 10.84
CA ASP A 84 -22.50 -9.22 9.92
C ASP A 84 -21.69 -7.92 10.08
N ASP A 85 -20.77 -7.85 11.05
CA ASP A 85 -19.92 -6.70 11.36
C ASP A 85 -18.50 -6.80 10.79
N VAL A 86 -18.27 -7.68 9.81
CA VAL A 86 -16.96 -7.86 9.18
C VAL A 86 -16.76 -6.85 8.06
N THR A 87 -15.72 -6.04 8.16
CA THR A 87 -15.35 -5.03 7.16
C THR A 87 -14.04 -5.39 6.47
N ALA A 88 -13.93 -5.09 5.18
CA ALA A 88 -12.66 -5.19 4.49
C ALA A 88 -11.76 -4.02 4.92
N MET A 89 -10.50 -4.31 5.22
CA MET A 89 -9.51 -3.26 5.45
C MET A 89 -9.22 -2.56 4.11
N PRO A 90 -9.24 -1.22 4.03
CA PRO A 90 -8.86 -0.54 2.79
C PRO A 90 -7.36 -0.72 2.57
N LEU A 91 -6.99 -1.22 1.39
CA LEU A 91 -5.58 -1.36 1.00
C LEU A 91 -5.15 -0.07 0.28
N GLY A 92 -4.22 0.65 0.89
CA GLY A 92 -3.62 1.88 0.36
C GLY A 92 -2.10 1.83 0.35
N LEU A 93 -1.49 2.95 -0.02
CA LEU A 93 -0.05 3.12 0.04
C LEU A 93 0.38 3.39 1.48
N ASP A 94 1.49 2.79 1.91
CA ASP A 94 2.10 3.12 3.20
C ASP A 94 3.06 4.31 3.05
N ALA A 95 2.70 5.45 3.65
CA ALA A 95 3.48 6.69 3.53
C ALA A 95 4.96 6.52 3.91
N PRO A 96 5.33 5.89 5.05
CA PRO A 96 6.74 5.80 5.44
C PRO A 96 7.59 5.04 4.41
N THR A 97 7.09 3.91 3.93
CA THR A 97 7.78 3.10 2.92
C THR A 97 7.83 3.82 1.58
N SER A 98 6.72 4.41 1.16
CA SER A 98 6.60 5.10 -0.13
C SER A 98 7.53 6.31 -0.23
N ILE A 99 7.56 7.12 0.83
CA ILE A 99 8.47 8.27 0.98
C ILE A 99 9.93 7.80 1.02
N GLY A 100 10.22 6.78 1.84
CA GLY A 100 11.55 6.19 1.94
C GLY A 100 12.05 5.63 0.60
N MET A 101 11.20 4.92 -0.13
CA MET A 101 11.52 4.39 -1.45
C MET A 101 11.83 5.50 -2.45
N ALA A 102 11.05 6.59 -2.47
CA ALA A 102 11.31 7.71 -3.37
C ALA A 102 12.64 8.41 -3.07
N LEU A 103 12.89 8.75 -1.80
CA LEU A 103 14.02 9.59 -1.41
C LEU A 103 15.33 8.83 -1.17
N LEU A 104 15.26 7.59 -0.69
CA LEU A 104 16.45 6.82 -0.26
C LEU A 104 16.85 5.73 -1.26
N VAL A 105 15.94 5.31 -2.14
CA VAL A 105 16.20 4.22 -3.09
C VAL A 105 16.14 4.70 -4.52
N LEU A 106 14.97 5.10 -5.01
CA LEU A 106 14.74 5.40 -6.42
C LEU A 106 15.48 6.67 -6.87
N GLY A 107 15.33 7.77 -6.14
CA GLY A 107 16.01 9.03 -6.47
C GLY A 107 17.53 8.89 -6.51
N PRO A 108 18.18 8.39 -5.43
CA PRO A 108 19.62 8.17 -5.40
C PRO A 108 20.11 7.16 -6.44
N ALA A 109 19.34 6.09 -6.72
CA ALA A 109 19.70 5.13 -7.76
C ALA A 109 19.72 5.78 -9.15
N TYR A 110 18.72 6.58 -9.48
CA TYR A 110 18.68 7.30 -10.76
C TYR A 110 19.84 8.29 -10.89
N ALA A 111 20.11 9.09 -9.85
CA ALA A 111 21.25 10.00 -9.81
C ALA A 111 22.60 9.26 -9.95
N GLY A 112 22.73 8.10 -9.30
CA GLY A 112 23.92 7.25 -9.43
C GLY A 112 24.09 6.69 -10.85
N PHE A 113 23.00 6.20 -11.46
CA PHE A 113 23.03 5.65 -12.81
C PHE A 113 23.34 6.69 -13.88
N THR A 114 22.73 7.86 -13.79
CA THR A 114 23.03 9.00 -14.68
C THR A 114 24.45 9.51 -14.47
N GLY A 115 24.93 9.58 -13.22
CA GLY A 115 26.31 9.94 -12.89
C GLY A 115 27.36 8.96 -13.43
N GLN A 116 26.99 7.70 -13.66
CA GLN A 116 27.83 6.69 -14.32
C GLN A 116 27.85 6.82 -15.86
N GLY A 117 27.16 7.81 -16.42
CA GLY A 117 27.10 8.06 -17.86
C GLY A 117 26.05 7.25 -18.61
N MET A 118 25.12 6.59 -17.92
CA MET A 118 23.98 5.96 -18.59
C MET A 118 23.06 7.01 -19.21
N ALA A 119 22.52 6.71 -20.39
CA ALA A 119 21.44 7.49 -20.99
C ALA A 119 20.25 7.59 -20.02
N THR A 120 19.60 8.76 -19.99
CA THR A 120 18.50 9.07 -19.06
C THR A 120 17.39 8.02 -19.09
N ASP A 121 17.00 7.57 -20.28
CA ASP A 121 15.94 6.58 -20.45
C ASP A 121 16.34 5.20 -19.91
N ALA A 122 17.61 4.81 -20.13
CA ALA A 122 18.15 3.56 -19.64
C ALA A 122 18.29 3.57 -18.11
N ALA A 123 18.78 4.68 -17.55
CA ALA A 123 18.86 4.90 -16.11
C ALA A 123 17.48 4.89 -15.45
N ALA A 124 16.47 5.51 -16.07
CA ALA A 124 15.10 5.52 -15.56
C ALA A 124 14.48 4.12 -15.59
N MET A 125 14.69 3.36 -16.67
CA MET A 125 14.22 1.97 -16.76
C MET A 125 14.90 1.06 -15.73
N ALA A 126 16.23 1.18 -15.57
CA ALA A 126 16.98 0.43 -14.57
C ALA A 126 16.51 0.76 -13.14
N THR A 127 16.25 2.04 -12.86
CA THR A 127 15.72 2.49 -11.57
C THR A 127 14.31 1.94 -11.33
N TRP A 128 13.46 1.93 -12.36
CA TRP A 128 12.11 1.36 -12.25
C TRP A 128 12.16 -0.15 -11.97
N GLN A 129 13.04 -0.89 -12.66
CA GLN A 129 13.26 -2.32 -12.41
C GLN A 129 13.80 -2.58 -11.00
N LEU A 130 14.73 -1.75 -10.51
CA LEU A 130 15.23 -1.78 -9.14
C LEU A 130 14.08 -1.56 -8.14
N GLY A 131 13.18 -0.61 -8.43
CA GLY A 131 11.98 -0.36 -7.65
C GLY A 131 11.07 -1.58 -7.57
N MET A 132 10.78 -2.21 -8.72
CA MET A 132 9.98 -3.43 -8.78
C MET A 132 10.61 -4.57 -7.98
N ALA A 133 11.91 -4.79 -8.13
CA ALA A 133 12.64 -5.81 -7.37
C ALA A 133 12.57 -5.54 -5.85
N SER A 134 12.76 -4.28 -5.44
CA SER A 134 12.67 -3.87 -4.04
C SER A 134 11.29 -4.11 -3.45
N LEU A 135 10.22 -3.82 -4.20
CA LEU A 135 8.84 -4.08 -3.79
C LEU A 135 8.57 -5.59 -3.60
N VAL A 136 9.08 -6.43 -4.50
CA VAL A 136 8.95 -7.90 -4.38
C VAL A 136 9.70 -8.41 -3.14
N VAL A 137 10.95 -8.00 -2.96
CA VAL A 137 11.75 -8.38 -1.79
C VAL A 137 11.08 -7.91 -0.50
N MET A 138 10.58 -6.68 -0.46
CA MET A 138 9.87 -6.15 0.69
C MET A 138 8.56 -6.91 0.95
N GLY A 139 7.83 -7.32 -0.08
CA GLY A 139 6.64 -8.17 0.03
C GLY A 139 6.97 -9.53 0.64
N VAL A 140 8.05 -10.18 0.19
CA VAL A 140 8.53 -11.45 0.76
C VAL A 140 8.96 -11.27 2.21
N LEU A 141 9.70 -10.20 2.53
CA LEU A 141 10.10 -9.90 3.89
C LEU A 141 8.89 -9.66 4.79
N LYS A 142 7.91 -8.85 4.35
CA LYS A 142 6.65 -8.62 5.08
C LYS A 142 5.88 -9.93 5.31
N LEU A 143 5.86 -10.83 4.33
CA LEU A 143 5.24 -12.15 4.45
C LEU A 143 5.94 -13.03 5.50
N VAL A 144 7.28 -13.12 5.46
CA VAL A 144 8.05 -13.90 6.43
C VAL A 144 7.97 -13.31 7.84
N LEU A 145 8.05 -11.99 7.97
CA LEU A 145 7.97 -11.30 9.26
C LEU A 145 6.55 -11.31 9.85
N SER A 146 5.50 -11.49 9.03
CA SER A 146 4.11 -11.54 9.51
C SER A 146 3.88 -12.62 10.57
N PHE A 147 4.64 -13.73 10.53
CA PHE A 147 4.56 -14.81 11.52
C PHE A 147 5.06 -14.39 12.91
N ALA A 148 5.94 -13.39 12.99
CA ALA A 148 6.45 -12.83 14.24
C ALA A 148 5.61 -11.64 14.74
N GLY A 149 4.56 -11.22 14.02
CA GLY A 149 3.80 -10.01 14.33
C GLY A 149 3.22 -9.99 15.76
N ASP A 150 2.64 -11.11 16.21
CA ASP A 150 2.05 -11.21 17.55
C ASP A 150 3.10 -11.23 18.67
N TRP A 151 4.34 -11.62 18.38
CA TRP A 151 5.44 -11.49 19.33
C TRP A 151 5.88 -10.03 19.45
N VAL A 152 5.99 -9.32 18.33
CA VAL A 152 6.39 -7.90 18.28
C VAL A 152 5.40 -7.02 19.05
N THR A 153 4.09 -7.24 18.92
CA THR A 153 3.06 -6.46 19.63
C THR A 153 3.09 -6.65 21.14
N ARG A 154 3.60 -7.80 21.63
CA ARG A 154 3.73 -8.10 23.06
C ARG A 154 5.00 -7.51 23.68
N VAL A 155 6.07 -7.35 22.88
CA VAL A 155 7.38 -6.87 23.36
C VAL A 155 7.53 -5.35 23.23
N LEU A 156 6.94 -4.73 22.21
CA LEU A 156 7.06 -3.28 22.00
C LEU A 156 6.12 -2.48 22.92
N PRO A 157 6.58 -1.34 23.47
CA PRO A 157 5.74 -0.45 24.25
C PRO A 157 4.65 0.17 23.36
N ARG A 158 3.45 0.39 23.92
CA ARG A 158 2.31 0.97 23.16
C ARG A 158 2.65 2.29 22.48
N ALA A 159 3.52 3.11 23.08
CA ALA A 159 4.00 4.35 22.48
C ALA A 159 4.74 4.12 21.14
N ALA A 160 5.49 3.04 21.00
CA ALA A 160 6.16 2.68 19.75
C ALA A 160 5.16 2.21 18.67
N LEU A 161 4.09 1.53 19.08
CA LEU A 161 3.02 1.07 18.17
C LEU A 161 2.11 2.22 17.69
N LEU A 162 2.07 3.34 18.42
CA LEU A 162 1.29 4.53 18.09
C LEU A 162 2.11 5.60 17.36
N GLY A 163 3.41 5.37 17.15
CA GLY A 163 4.32 6.34 16.55
C GLY A 163 3.93 6.79 15.13
N SER A 164 3.23 5.95 14.37
CA SER A 164 2.73 6.30 13.03
C SER A 164 1.43 7.11 13.04
N ILE A 165 0.77 7.27 14.20
CA ILE A 165 -0.51 7.98 14.36
C ILE A 165 -0.33 9.30 15.12
N GLY A 166 0.74 9.43 15.92
CA GLY A 166 1.04 10.62 16.72
C GLY A 166 1.95 11.66 16.05
N GLY A 167 2.37 11.42 14.80
CA GLY A 167 3.17 12.32 13.99
C GLY A 167 2.33 13.22 13.11
#